data_AF-A0A955WNE4-F1
#
_entry.id   AF-A0A955WNE4-F1
#
_cell.length_a   1.000
_cell.length_b   1.000
_cell.length_c   1.000
_cell.angle_alpha   90.00
_cell.angle_beta   90.00
_cell.angle_gamma   90.00
#
_symmetry.space_group_name_H-M   'P 1'
#
loop_
_entity.id
_entity.type
_entity.pdbx_description
1 polymer ?
#
loop_
_entity_poly.entity_id
_entity_poly.type
_entity_poly.pdbx_seq_one_letter_code
_entity_poly.pdbx_strand_id
1 'polypeptide(L)'
;ARFLRSARVEAERVLMPLEKAMQAERDLLTEDEATLITHAIGQLREAMGGEDHRAVQDLTEMLDKVSAGFAQRRMEQALQTGLKDVAVDTLEGELADAPVGGGAHD
;
A
#
# COMPACT_ATOMS: atom_id res chain seq x y z
N ALA A 1 25.62 19.15 2.40
CA ALA A 1 25.63 17.96 3.28
C ALA A 1 25.07 16.74 2.54
N ARG A 2 25.86 15.66 2.36
CA ARG A 2 25.41 14.44 1.65
C ARG A 2 24.32 13.68 2.43
N PHE A 3 24.43 13.66 3.77
CA PHE A 3 23.51 12.97 4.66
C PHE A 3 22.08 13.52 4.61
N LEU A 4 21.92 14.84 4.64
CA LEU A 4 20.59 15.48 4.53
C LEU A 4 19.92 15.17 3.19
N ARG A 5 20.68 15.21 2.08
CA ARG A 5 20.15 14.86 0.76
C ARG A 5 19.68 13.40 0.72
N SER A 6 20.47 12.47 1.26
CA SER A 6 20.08 11.06 1.37
C SER A 6 18.83 10.88 2.23
N ALA A 7 18.77 11.50 3.40
CA ALA A 7 17.61 11.42 4.29
C ALA A 7 16.32 11.92 3.61
N ARG A 8 16.38 13.04 2.88
CA ARG A 8 15.24 13.55 2.10
C ARG A 8 14.78 12.58 1.02
N VAL A 9 15.71 11.97 0.28
CA VAL A 9 15.38 11.00 -0.77
C VAL A 9 14.70 9.76 -0.19
N GLU A 10 15.18 9.25 0.95
CA GLU A 10 14.52 8.11 1.61
C GLU A 10 13.13 8.50 2.14
N ALA A 11 12.98 9.68 2.73
CA ALA A 11 11.68 10.19 3.17
C ALA A 11 10.67 10.30 2.01
N GLU A 12 11.09 10.82 0.85
CA GLU A 12 10.23 10.90 -0.36
C GLU A 12 9.80 9.52 -0.87
N ARG A 13 10.69 8.53 -0.80
CA ARG A 13 10.38 7.14 -1.20
C ARG A 13 9.33 6.49 -0.32
N VAL A 14 9.25 6.86 0.95
CA VAL A 14 8.22 6.36 1.88
C VAL A 14 6.92 7.15 1.73
N LEU A 15 7.01 8.48 1.61
CA LEU A 15 5.85 9.37 1.51
C LEU A 15 4.99 9.08 0.28
N MET A 16 5.59 8.98 -0.90
CA MET A 16 4.82 8.88 -2.14
C MET A 16 3.93 7.63 -2.22
N PRO A 17 4.41 6.40 -1.92
CA PRO A 17 3.56 5.23 -1.88
C PRO A 17 2.51 5.28 -0.77
N LEU A 18 2.85 5.84 0.40
CA LEU A 18 1.92 5.95 1.53
C LEU A 18 0.75 6.87 1.20
N GLU A 19 1.01 8.06 0.65
CA GLU A 19 -0.06 8.99 0.26
C GLU A 19 -0.96 8.40 -0.83
N LYS A 20 -0.37 7.72 -1.82
CA LYS A 20 -1.13 7.04 -2.86
C LYS A 20 -2.01 5.93 -2.28
N ALA A 21 -1.47 5.17 -1.34
CA ALA A 21 -2.21 4.13 -0.63
C ALA A 21 -3.38 4.69 0.17
N MET A 22 -3.15 5.76 0.92
CA MET A 22 -4.19 6.41 1.71
C MET A 22 -5.33 6.92 0.83
N GLN A 23 -5.03 7.39 -0.38
CA GLN A 23 -6.06 7.82 -1.34
C GLN A 23 -6.81 6.66 -1.98
N ALA A 24 -6.12 5.56 -2.31
CA ALA A 24 -6.71 4.41 -2.98
C ALA A 24 -7.54 3.53 -2.04
N GLU A 25 -7.11 3.40 -0.79
CA GLU A 25 -7.65 2.43 0.18
C GLU A 25 -8.16 3.15 1.43
N ARG A 26 -8.91 4.25 1.23
CA ARG A 26 -9.47 5.07 2.32
C ARG A 26 -10.31 4.27 3.30
N ASP A 27 -11.01 3.25 2.81
CA ASP A 27 -11.89 2.39 3.62
C ASP A 27 -11.10 1.51 4.61
N LEU A 28 -9.79 1.34 4.42
CA LEU A 28 -8.91 0.61 5.34
C LEU A 28 -8.30 1.50 6.43
N LEU A 29 -8.59 2.80 6.44
CA LEU A 29 -8.11 3.76 7.45
C LEU A 29 -9.22 4.09 8.43
N THR A 30 -8.89 4.10 9.72
CA THR A 30 -9.73 4.79 10.70
C THR A 30 -9.51 6.30 10.64
N GLU A 31 -10.47 7.09 11.09
CA GLU A 31 -10.35 8.56 11.14
C GLU A 31 -9.18 9.02 12.00
N ASP A 32 -8.93 8.33 13.12
CA ASP A 32 -7.81 8.61 14.02
C ASP A 32 -6.48 8.30 13.34
N GLU A 33 -6.34 7.14 12.69
CA GLU A 33 -5.11 6.79 11.95
C GLU A 33 -4.87 7.74 10.78
N ALA A 34 -5.90 8.10 10.02
CA ALA A 34 -5.77 9.06 8.92
C ALA A 34 -5.25 10.41 9.42
N THR A 35 -5.74 10.87 10.57
CA THR A 35 -5.29 12.10 11.21
C THR A 35 -3.85 11.99 11.69
N LEU A 36 -3.50 10.90 12.38
CA LEU A 36 -2.14 10.66 12.90
C LEU A 36 -1.11 10.58 11.78
N ILE A 37 -1.41 9.83 10.72
CA ILE A 37 -0.52 9.67 9.57
C ILE A 37 -0.37 11.01 8.85
N THR A 38 -1.45 11.74 8.61
CA THR A 38 -1.39 13.06 7.94
C THR A 38 -0.58 14.06 8.75
N HIS A 39 -0.70 14.05 10.08
CA HIS A 39 0.09 14.89 10.97
C HIS A 39 1.59 14.51 10.93
N ALA A 40 1.92 13.22 10.93
CA ALA A 40 3.30 12.74 10.77
C ALA A 40 3.90 13.13 9.41
N ILE A 41 3.12 13.04 8.33
CA ILE A 41 3.52 13.51 6.99
C ILE A 41 3.83 15.01 7.00
N GLY A 42 3.00 15.82 7.66
CA GLY A 42 3.22 17.26 7.81
C GLY A 42 4.56 17.56 8.49
N GLN A 43 4.79 16.95 9.66
CA GLN A 43 6.06 17.12 10.39
C GLN A 43 7.27 16.67 9.58
N LEU A 44 7.18 15.53 8.88
CA LEU A 44 8.28 15.03 8.04
C LEU A 44 8.60 16.02 6.90
N ARG A 45 7.58 16.58 6.25
CA ARG A 45 7.76 17.61 5.20
C ARG A 45 8.41 18.88 5.73
N GLU A 46 8.03 19.32 6.92
CA GLU A 46 8.66 20.47 7.58
C GLU A 46 10.15 20.19 7.87
N ALA A 47 10.46 19.02 8.44
CA ALA A 47 11.85 18.62 8.72
C ALA A 47 12.68 18.47 7.44
N MET A 48 12.09 17.97 6.35
CA MET A 48 12.73 17.92 5.05
C MET A 48 13.06 19.32 4.50
N GLY A 49 12.33 20.37 4.89
CA GLY A 49 12.65 21.76 4.57
C GLY A 49 13.85 22.32 5.36
N GLY A 50 14.18 21.72 6.50
CA GLY A 50 15.26 22.14 7.39
C GLY A 50 16.63 21.56 7.05
N GLU A 51 17.60 21.73 7.97
CA GLU A 51 19.00 21.32 7.79
C GLU A 51 19.41 20.08 8.61
N ASP A 52 18.53 19.59 9.49
CA ASP A 52 18.82 18.46 10.37
C ASP A 52 18.41 17.13 9.72
N HIS A 53 19.41 16.36 9.30
CA HIS A 53 19.17 15.05 8.70
C HIS A 53 18.65 14.01 9.71
N ARG A 54 18.95 14.17 11.02
CA ARG A 54 18.49 13.24 12.05
C ARG A 54 17.00 13.40 12.28
N ALA A 55 16.52 14.65 12.33
CA ALA A 55 15.09 14.94 12.41
C ALA A 55 14.30 14.27 11.27
N VAL A 56 14.83 14.30 10.03
CA VAL A 56 14.20 13.62 8.88
C VAL A 56 14.17 12.10 9.08
N GLN A 57 15.25 11.51 9.58
CA GLN A 57 15.32 10.06 9.84
C GLN A 57 14.34 9.65 10.95
N ASP A 58 14.35 10.35 12.08
CA ASP A 58 13.47 10.06 13.23
C ASP A 58 11.99 10.18 12.86
N LEU A 59 11.63 11.19 12.07
CA LEU A 59 10.25 11.38 11.58
C LEU A 59 9.87 10.35 10.51
N THR A 60 10.82 9.87 9.70
CA THR A 60 10.56 8.76 8.77
C THR A 60 10.26 7.48 9.55
N GLU A 61 11.04 7.16 10.59
CA GLU A 61 10.76 6.01 11.45
C GLU A 61 9.44 6.15 12.22
N MET A 62 9.10 7.37 12.65
CA MET A 62 7.80 7.65 13.26
C MET A 62 6.67 7.36 12.26
N LEU A 63 6.81 7.83 11.02
CA LEU A 63 5.84 7.61 9.95
C LEU A 63 5.62 6.12 9.67
N ASP A 64 6.69 5.33 9.63
CA ASP A 64 6.62 3.88 9.48
C ASP A 64 5.85 3.23 10.63
N LYS A 65 6.11 3.65 11.88
CA LYS A 65 5.41 3.11 13.07
C LYS A 65 3.92 3.43 13.06
N VAL A 66 3.53 4.67 12.76
CA VAL A 66 2.11 5.07 12.77
C VAL A 66 1.34 4.53 11.57
N SER A 67 2.02 4.23 10.45
CA SER A 67 1.39 3.65 9.26
C SER A 67 1.38 2.11 9.24
N ALA A 68 2.06 1.45 10.18
CA ALA A 68 2.17 -0.01 10.24
C ALA A 68 0.82 -0.73 10.28
N GLY A 69 -0.14 -0.23 11.07
CA GLY A 69 -1.48 -0.81 11.17
C GLY A 69 -2.24 -0.74 9.83
N PHE A 70 -2.14 0.39 9.14
CA PHE A 70 -2.69 0.53 7.80
C PHE A 70 -2.01 -0.41 6.82
N ALA A 71 -0.68 -0.45 6.79
CA ALA A 71 0.08 -1.33 5.90
C ALA A 71 -0.28 -2.82 6.08
N GLN A 72 -0.51 -3.26 7.32
CA GLN A 72 -0.96 -4.61 7.60
C GLN A 72 -2.33 -4.90 6.95
N ARG A 73 -3.32 -4.02 7.12
CA ARG A 73 -4.66 -4.20 6.53
C ARG A 73 -4.64 -4.18 5.00
N ARG A 74 -3.79 -3.34 4.40
CA ARG A 74 -3.56 -3.35 2.94
C ARG A 74 -3.04 -4.70 2.45
N MET A 75 -2.08 -5.28 3.18
CA MET A 75 -1.52 -6.58 2.85
C MET A 75 -2.58 -7.69 2.96
N GLU A 76 -3.39 -7.67 4.02
CA GLU A 76 -4.51 -8.59 4.21
C GLU A 76 -5.53 -8.48 3.05
N GLN A 77 -5.88 -7.25 2.63
CA GLN A 77 -6.77 -7.03 1.49
C GLN A 77 -6.14 -7.52 0.18
N ALA A 78 -4.87 -7.23 -0.07
CA ALA A 78 -4.16 -7.67 -1.27
C ALA A 78 -4.11 -9.21 -1.39
N LEU A 79 -3.90 -9.91 -0.28
CA LEU A 79 -3.95 -11.37 -0.22
C LEU A 79 -5.36 -11.89 -0.57
N GLN A 80 -6.40 -11.28 0.00
CA GLN A 80 -7.78 -11.68 -0.29
C GLN A 80 -8.17 -11.47 -1.76
N THR A 81 -7.73 -10.36 -2.37
CA THR A 81 -8.00 -10.09 -3.79
C THR A 81 -7.22 -11.04 -4.69
N GLY A 82 -5.92 -11.25 -4.44
CA GLY A 82 -5.11 -12.15 -5.25
C GLY A 82 -5.61 -13.61 -5.24
N LEU A 83 -6.17 -14.08 -4.12
CA LEU A 83 -6.80 -15.40 -4.05
C LEU A 83 -8.10 -15.48 -4.87
N LYS A 84 -8.87 -14.39 -4.95
CA LYS A 84 -10.10 -14.34 -5.77
C LYS A 84 -9.77 -14.32 -7.27
N ASP A 85 -8.73 -13.59 -7.66
CA ASP A 85 -8.28 -13.53 -9.05
C ASP A 85 -7.83 -14.91 -9.56
N VAL A 86 -7.15 -15.71 -8.73
CA VAL A 86 -6.80 -17.09 -9.09
C VAL A 86 -8.04 -18.00 -9.18
N ALA A 87 -9.04 -17.79 -8.32
CA ALA A 87 -10.27 -18.58 -8.34
C ALA A 87 -11.12 -18.32 -9.58
N VAL A 88 -11.21 -17.05 -10.05
CA VAL A 88 -11.95 -16.73 -11.28
C VAL A 88 -11.24 -17.30 -12.52
N ASP A 89 -9.92 -17.20 -12.58
CA ASP A 89 -9.12 -17.76 -13.69
C ASP A 89 -9.26 -19.29 -13.78
N THR A 90 -9.36 -19.97 -12.63
CA THR A 90 -9.58 -21.42 -12.56
C THR A 90 -10.99 -21.82 -13.05
N LEU A 91 -12.03 -21.04 -12.71
CA LEU A 91 -13.41 -21.31 -13.13
C LEU A 91 -13.65 -21.07 -14.62
N GLU A 92 -12.97 -20.07 -15.22
CA GLU A 92 -13.04 -19.82 -16.66
C GLU A 92 -12.33 -20.92 -17.48
N GLY A 93 -11.31 -21.58 -16.90
CA GLY A 93 -10.65 -22.73 -17.49
C GLY A 93 -11.53 -23.99 -17.57
N GLU A 94 -12.35 -24.27 -16.54
CA GLU A 94 -13.20 -25.47 -16.50
C GLU A 94 -14.48 -25.36 -17.36
N LEU A 95 -14.93 -24.15 -17.69
CA LEU A 95 -16.09 -23.95 -18.57
C LEU A 95 -15.74 -24.06 -20.07
N ALA A 96 -14.45 -23.98 -20.42
CA ALA A 96 -13.97 -24.08 -21.80
C ALA A 96 -13.70 -25.52 -22.28
N ASP A 97 -13.71 -26.51 -21.37
CA ASP A 97 -13.36 -27.91 -21.65
C ASP A 97 -14.52 -28.90 -21.39
N ALA A 98 -15.77 -28.47 -21.54
CA ALA A 98 -16.89 -29.41 -21.61
C ALA A 98 -16.98 -30.00 -23.03
N PRO A 99 -16.60 -31.28 -23.26
CA PRO A 99 -16.82 -31.89 -24.56
C PRO A 99 -18.33 -32.00 -24.79
N VAL A 100 -18.80 -31.33 -25.85
CA VAL A 100 -20.17 -31.48 -26.36
C VAL A 100 -20.29 -32.89 -26.96
N GLY A 101 -20.46 -33.88 -26.09
CA GLY A 101 -20.63 -35.27 -26.45
C GLY A 101 -22.11 -35.60 -26.62
N GLY A 102 -22.49 -36.01 -27.83
CA GLY A 102 -23.58 -36.96 -28.03
C GLY A 102 -24.74 -36.47 -28.88
N GLY A 103 -24.82 -36.99 -30.11
CA GLY A 103 -25.99 -36.86 -30.97
C GLY A 103 -25.83 -37.62 -32.29
N ALA A 104 -25.39 -38.88 -32.25
CA ALA A 104 -25.61 -39.79 -33.36
C ALA A 104 -27.07 -40.25 -33.30
N HIS A 105 -27.85 -40.03 -34.36
CA HIS A 105 -29.05 -40.80 -34.64
C HIS A 105 -29.32 -40.81 -36.16
N ASP A 106 -29.21 -42.03 -36.70
CA ASP A 106 -29.69 -42.62 -37.97
C ASP A 106 -29.27 -41.99 -39.32
#